data_AF-A0A968RPP9-F1
#
_entry.id   AF-A0A968RPP9-F1
#
_cell.length_a   1.000
_cell.length_b   1.000
_cell.length_c   1.000
_cell.angle_alpha   90.00
_cell.angle_beta   90.00
_cell.angle_gamma   90.00
#
_symmetry.space_group_name_H-M   'P 1'
#
loop_
_entity.id
_entity.type
_entity.pdbx_description
1 polymer ?
#
loop_
_entity_poly.entity_id
_entity_poly.type
_entity_poly.pdbx_seq_one_letter_code
_entity_poly.pdbx_strand_id
1 'polypeptide(L)'
;MLYFLGIFLFYLFTLRLKRVEIDTTHIYVTNYFKHIRYPHQDVEKIVENKRLVFPKAVLILKAKGSFGKKIAYIPIRGRLNDFLNEHPKVALQLEWK
;
A
#
# COMPACT_ATOMS: atom_id res chain seq x y z
N MET A 1 18.86 4.94 -29.78
CA MET A 1 19.17 5.13 -28.33
C MET A 1 18.00 5.67 -27.52
N LEU A 2 17.22 6.66 -27.99
CA LEU A 2 16.09 7.24 -27.24
C LEU A 2 14.99 6.21 -26.86
N TYR A 3 14.70 5.24 -27.73
CA TYR A 3 13.71 4.19 -27.47
C TYR A 3 14.05 3.31 -26.26
N PHE A 4 15.31 2.91 -26.10
CA PHE A 4 15.75 2.11 -24.96
C PHE A 4 15.65 2.89 -23.65
N LEU A 5 15.93 4.20 -23.69
CA LEU A 5 15.76 5.07 -22.53
C LEU A 5 14.28 5.20 -22.13
N GLY A 6 13.37 5.33 -23.11
CA GLY A 6 11.93 5.36 -22.86
C GLY A 6 11.41 4.06 -22.22
N ILE A 7 11.84 2.90 -22.72
CA ILE A 7 11.48 1.59 -22.16
C ILE A 7 12.03 1.42 -20.74
N PHE A 8 13.28 1.86 -20.51
CA PHE A 8 13.91 1.80 -19.19
C PHE A 8 13.21 2.68 -18.16
N LEU A 9 12.86 3.92 -18.54
CA LEU A 9 12.08 4.81 -17.68
C LEU A 9 10.69 4.24 -17.41
N PHE A 10 10.01 3.72 -18.43
CA PHE A 10 8.71 3.07 -18.26
C PHE A 10 8.78 1.88 -17.29
N TYR A 11 9.81 1.05 -17.42
CA TYR A 11 10.08 -0.06 -16.50
C TYR A 11 10.32 0.43 -15.06
N LEU A 12 11.14 1.47 -14.86
CA LEU A 12 11.37 2.04 -13.53
C LEU A 12 10.11 2.63 -12.88
N PHE A 13 9.26 3.29 -13.67
CA PHE A 13 8.03 3.89 -13.17
C PHE A 13 6.97 2.83 -12.86
N THR A 14 6.71 1.90 -13.78
CA THR A 14 5.68 0.86 -13.60
C THR A 14 5.99 -0.10 -12.44
N LEU A 15 7.26 -0.39 -12.19
CA LEU A 15 7.67 -1.31 -11.11
C LEU A 15 7.76 -0.70 -9.72
N ARG A 16 7.57 0.62 -9.60
CA ARG A 16 7.41 1.27 -8.30
C ARG A 16 5.98 1.22 -7.80
N LEU A 17 5.00 0.93 -8.65
CA LEU A 17 3.60 0.81 -8.23
C LEU A 17 3.36 -0.52 -7.53
N LYS A 18 3.50 -0.51 -6.20
CA LYS A 18 3.00 -1.58 -5.36
C LYS A 18 1.48 -1.45 -5.26
N ARG A 19 0.77 -2.53 -5.58
CA ARG A 19 -0.68 -2.64 -5.38
C ARG A 19 -0.90 -3.42 -4.08
N VAL A 20 -1.71 -2.86 -3.20
CA VAL A 20 -2.09 -3.52 -1.95
C VAL A 20 -3.59 -3.73 -1.99
N GLU A 21 -4.01 -4.98 -1.84
CA GLU A 21 -5.41 -5.34 -1.68
C GLU A 21 -5.61 -5.72 -0.23
N ILE A 22 -6.55 -5.05 0.41
CA ILE A 22 -6.95 -5.37 1.77
C ILE A 22 -8.23 -6.19 1.67
N ASP A 23 -8.20 -7.37 2.28
CA ASP A 23 -9.33 -8.24 2.49
C ASP A 23 -9.68 -8.28 3.98
N THR A 24 -10.82 -8.86 4.36
CA THR A 24 -11.30 -8.89 5.76
C THR A 24 -10.35 -9.66 6.68
N THR A 25 -9.56 -10.61 6.14
CA THR A 25 -8.67 -11.47 6.94
C THR A 25 -7.17 -11.27 6.66
N HIS A 26 -6.81 -10.86 5.45
CA HIS A 26 -5.43 -10.76 4.99
C HIS A 26 -5.19 -9.50 4.15
N ILE A 27 -3.96 -9.01 4.18
CA ILE A 27 -3.47 -7.96 3.30
C ILE A 27 -2.56 -8.58 2.25
N TYR A 28 -2.91 -8.38 0.99
CA TYR A 28 -2.18 -8.85 -0.17
C TYR A 28 -1.35 -7.70 -0.74
N VAL A 29 -0.03 -7.82 -0.66
CA VAL A 29 0.89 -6.85 -1.24
C VAL A 29 1.46 -7.47 -2.51
N THR A 30 1.23 -6.81 -3.63
CA THR A 30 1.82 -7.19 -4.91
C THR A 30 2.65 -6.08 -5.52
N ASN A 31 3.78 -6.46 -6.11
CA ASN A 31 4.52 -5.61 -7.03
C ASN A 31 4.73 -6.40 -8.31
N TYR A 32 3.64 -6.63 -9.07
CA TYR A 32 3.47 -7.33 -10.37
C TYR A 32 4.25 -8.64 -10.59
N PHE A 33 5.52 -8.72 -10.19
CA PHE A 33 6.39 -9.87 -10.05
C PHE A 33 6.28 -10.64 -8.72
N LYS A 34 5.98 -9.97 -7.60
CA LYS A 34 5.96 -10.59 -6.27
C LYS A 34 4.60 -10.38 -5.64
N HIS A 35 3.99 -11.46 -5.13
CA HIS A 35 2.69 -11.43 -4.48
C HIS A 35 2.80 -12.09 -3.10
N ILE A 36 2.58 -11.31 -2.04
CA ILE A 36 2.82 -11.74 -0.66
C ILE A 36 1.61 -11.40 0.19
N ARG A 37 1.25 -12.34 1.05
CA ARG A 37 0.10 -12.24 1.95
C ARG A 37 0.60 -11.99 3.35
N TYR A 38 0.03 -10.99 4.01
CA TYR A 38 0.29 -10.68 5.41
C TYR A 38 -1.03 -10.82 6.18
N PRO A 39 -1.10 -11.64 7.24
CA PRO A 39 -2.27 -11.67 8.10
C PRO A 39 -2.43 -10.34 8.84
N HIS A 40 -3.67 -9.93 9.15
CA HIS A 40 -3.93 -8.65 9.84
C HIS A 40 -3.19 -8.51 11.17
N GLN A 41 -2.91 -9.63 11.84
CA GLN A 41 -2.18 -9.65 13.10
C GLN A 41 -0.74 -9.10 12.98
N ASP A 42 -0.14 -9.17 11.79
CA ASP A 42 1.21 -8.67 11.52
C ASP A 42 1.22 -7.19 11.13
N VAL A 43 0.05 -6.59 10.97
CA VAL A 43 -0.10 -5.17 10.62
C VAL A 43 -0.04 -4.35 11.90
N GLU A 44 0.90 -3.41 11.94
CA GLU A 44 1.06 -2.50 13.07
C GLU A 44 0.05 -1.34 12.95
N LYS A 45 0.02 -0.70 11.78
CA LYS A 45 -0.89 0.41 11.47
C LYS A 45 -0.94 0.71 9.98
N ILE A 46 -2.01 1.35 9.54
CA ILE A 46 -2.17 1.89 8.19
C ILE A 46 -2.28 3.40 8.30
N VAL A 47 -1.41 4.13 7.59
CA VAL A 47 -1.41 5.60 7.56
C VAL A 47 -1.90 6.05 6.19
N GLU A 48 -3.03 6.73 6.13
CA GLU A 48 -3.55 7.30 4.88
C GLU A 48 -3.30 8.80 4.83
N ASN A 49 -2.81 9.31 3.69
CA ASN A 49 -2.71 10.73 3.41
C ASN A 49 -3.73 11.12 2.34
N LYS A 50 -4.83 11.74 2.78
CA LYS A 50 -5.95 12.18 1.95
C LYS A 50 -5.73 13.53 1.25
N ARG A 51 -4.68 14.29 1.62
CA ARG A 51 -4.43 15.67 1.15
C ARG A 51 -3.60 15.77 -0.14
N LEU A 52 -3.02 14.67 -0.64
CA LEU A 52 -2.36 14.67 -1.94
C LEU A 52 -3.37 14.55 -3.09
N VAL A 53 -3.04 15.16 -4.23
CA VAL A 53 -3.73 15.00 -5.52
C VAL A 53 -3.91 13.50 -5.87
N PHE A 54 -2.96 12.65 -5.47
CA PHE A 54 -3.08 11.20 -5.49
C PHE A 54 -3.10 10.65 -4.06
N PRO A 55 -4.16 9.95 -3.62
CA PRO A 55 -4.20 9.36 -2.29
C PRO A 55 -3.03 8.39 -2.13
N LYS A 56 -2.30 8.50 -1.02
CA LYS A 56 -1.20 7.60 -0.69
C LYS A 56 -1.45 7.01 0.69
N ALA A 57 -1.42 5.69 0.78
CA ALA A 57 -1.46 4.96 2.03
C ALA A 57 -0.11 4.29 2.27
N VAL A 58 0.28 4.22 3.54
CA VAL A 58 1.50 3.54 4.00
C VAL A 58 1.08 2.49 5.01
N LEU A 59 1.24 1.23 4.61
CA LEU A 59 1.10 0.07 5.47
C LEU A 59 2.40 -0.12 6.26
N ILE A 60 2.28 -0.23 7.59
CA ILE A 60 3.41 -0.47 8.49
C ILE A 60 3.21 -1.85 9.13
N LEU A 61 4.17 -2.74 8.91
CA LEU A 61 4.18 -4.09 9.46
C LEU A 61 4.92 -4.12 10.80
N LYS A 62 4.51 -5.01 11.71
CA LYS A 62 5.18 -5.24 13.00
C LYS A 62 6.60 -5.79 12.80
N ALA A 63 6.74 -6.76 11.89
CA ALA A 63 8.00 -7.38 11.51
C ALA A 63 8.43 -7.00 10.07
N LYS A 64 9.72 -7.17 9.74
CA LYS A 64 10.24 -6.89 8.40
C LYS A 64 9.74 -7.96 7.41
N GLY A 65 8.71 -7.62 6.63
CA GLY A 65 8.24 -8.44 5.51
C GLY A 65 9.18 -8.39 4.30
N SER A 66 8.91 -9.20 3.28
CA SER A 66 9.72 -9.22 2.04
C SER A 66 9.69 -7.92 1.24
N PHE A 67 8.68 -7.07 1.45
CA PHE A 67 8.59 -5.73 0.85
C PHE A 67 9.20 -4.63 1.74
N GLY A 68 9.78 -5.00 2.88
CA GLY A 68 10.25 -4.10 3.93
C GLY A 68 9.19 -3.89 5.03
N LYS A 69 9.54 -3.06 6.01
CA LYS A 69 8.64 -2.72 7.14
C LYS A 69 7.54 -1.72 6.75
N LYS A 70 7.84 -0.82 5.80
CA LYS A 70 6.93 0.24 5.33
C LYS A 70 6.61 0.02 3.86
N ILE A 71 5.33 -0.07 3.54
CA ILE A 71 4.83 -0.37 2.20
C ILE A 71 3.90 0.77 1.79
N ALA A 72 4.39 1.66 0.92
CA ALA A 72 3.57 2.72 0.34
C ALA A 72 2.81 2.18 -0.88
N TYR A 73 1.52 2.50 -0.95
CA TYR A 73 0.63 2.12 -2.03
C TYR A 73 -0.46 3.18 -2.25
N ILE A 74 -1.17 3.08 -3.36
CA ILE A 74 -2.30 3.95 -3.67
C ILE A 74 -3.57 3.18 -3.28
N PRO A 75 -4.31 3.61 -2.25
CA PRO A 75 -5.54 2.93 -1.85
C PRO A 75 -6.68 3.25 -2.81
N ILE A 76 -7.56 2.27 -2.99
CA ILE A 76 -8.87 2.49 -3.61
C ILE A 76 -9.79 2.99 -2.49
N ARG A 77 -10.23 4.25 -2.60
CA ARG A 77 -10.92 4.98 -1.53
C ARG A 77 -12.10 4.21 -0.91
N GLY A 78 -12.99 3.65 -1.73
CA GLY A 78 -14.17 2.92 -1.23
C GLY A 78 -13.78 1.75 -0.33
N ARG A 79 -12.97 0.83 -0.87
CA ARG A 79 -12.57 -0.41 -0.16
C ARG A 79 -11.74 -0.14 1.10
N LEU A 80 -10.89 0.90 1.09
CA LEU A 80 -10.13 1.26 2.30
C LEU A 80 -11.04 1.83 3.38
N ASN A 81 -12.01 2.69 3.02
CA ASN A 81 -12.90 3.29 4.00
C ASN A 81 -13.80 2.23 4.66
N ASP A 82 -14.31 1.28 3.88
CA ASP A 82 -15.09 0.14 4.39
C ASP A 82 -14.25 -0.68 5.38
N PHE A 83 -13.00 -0.99 5.03
CA PHE A 83 -12.09 -1.73 5.90
C PHE A 83 -11.75 -0.99 7.21
N LEU A 84 -11.52 0.32 7.15
CA LEU A 84 -11.24 1.14 8.33
C LEU A 84 -12.46 1.22 9.27
N ASN A 85 -13.67 1.26 8.71
CA ASN A 85 -14.92 1.21 9.47
C ASN A 85 -15.12 -0.13 10.19
N GLU A 86 -14.77 -1.24 9.53
CA GLU A 86 -14.86 -2.60 10.10
C GLU A 86 -13.79 -2.87 11.18
N HIS A 87 -12.61 -2.25 11.04
CA HIS A 87 -11.46 -2.48 11.93
C HIS A 87 -10.90 -1.18 12.53
N PRO A 88 -11.63 -0.51 13.43
CA PRO A 88 -11.23 0.79 13.99
C PRO A 88 -9.92 0.74 14.79
N LYS A 89 -9.52 -0.45 15.28
CA LYS A 89 -8.29 -0.66 16.05
C LYS A 89 -7.01 -0.53 15.21
N VAL A 90 -7.12 -0.65 13.89
CA VAL A 90 -6.01 -0.54 12.92
C VAL A 90 -5.98 0.84 12.24
N ALA A 91 -7.10 1.57 12.31
CA ALA A 91 -7.32 2.86 11.69
C ALA A 91 -6.71 4.00 12.51
N LEU A 92 -5.45 4.34 12.26
CA LEU A 92 -4.88 5.61 12.69
C LEU A 92 -5.16 6.65 11.60
N GLN A 93 -6.38 7.21 11.64
CA GLN A 93 -6.79 8.29 10.76
C GLN A 93 -6.08 9.57 11.22
N LEU A 94 -4.95 9.91 10.60
CA LEU A 94 -4.26 11.17 10.86
C LEU A 94 -4.99 12.30 10.13
N GLU A 95 -5.93 12.93 10.83
CA GLU A 95 -6.37 14.29 10.53
C GLU A 95 -5.29 15.25 11.04
N TRP A 96 -4.39 15.69 10.16
CA TRP A 96 -3.49 16.78 10.50
C TRP A 96 -4.20 18.10 10.19
N LYS A 97 -4.35 18.95 11.21
CA LYS A 97 -4.81 20.34 11.11
C LYS A 97 -4.02 21.13 10.05
#